data_AF-A0A7W2EMD2-F1
#
_entry.id   AF-A0A7W2EMD2-F1
#
_cell.length_a   1.000
_cell.length_b   1.000
_cell.length_c   1.000
_cell.angle_alpha   90.00
_cell.angle_beta   90.00
_cell.angle_gamma   90.00
#
_symmetry.space_group_name_H-M   'P 1'
#
loop_
_entity.id
_entity.type
_entity.pdbx_description
1 polymer ?
#
loop_
_entity_poly.entity_id
_entity_poly.type
_entity_poly.pdbx_seq_one_letter_code
_entity_poly.pdbx_strand_id
1 'polypeptide(L)'
;MADTITFDSHGPDVFAGGDTFTEAGYTMQVLDTVAGSGGGFAGAIVNPADPTSCTVAACPVGNSSMFYLGMNDGGLSIHRTDASAFSVHGLDYAFAAPVGGLPNVNYGQLVLTGKLAGGGTVNSVFDFPLQNAAGSYVFGVVPLSTAFGHANLSELTVSACLFDGHGGCVNPAGNQAQFAIDNVNVSAVPEPSAYAMLMLGLGGVAFAARRRARQTGAATTLPAQA
;
A
#
# COMPACT_ATOMS: atom_id res chain seq x y z
N MET A 1 -10.71 -2.54 9.99
CA MET A 1 -10.98 -3.50 8.89
C MET A 1 -9.72 -3.59 8.07
N ALA A 2 -9.42 -4.78 7.55
CA ALA A 2 -8.37 -4.97 6.56
C ALA A 2 -9.04 -4.86 5.19
N ASP A 3 -8.46 -4.04 4.31
CA ASP A 3 -8.88 -3.81 2.93
C ASP A 3 -7.74 -4.21 2.00
N THR A 4 -8.05 -4.50 0.74
CA THR A 4 -7.05 -4.86 -0.28
C THR A 4 -7.21 -3.94 -1.47
N ILE A 5 -6.12 -3.33 -1.92
CA ILE A 5 -6.05 -2.58 -3.18
C ILE A 5 -5.68 -3.58 -4.28
N THR A 6 -6.58 -3.79 -5.23
CA THR A 6 -6.45 -4.78 -6.32
C THR A 6 -6.39 -4.14 -7.71
N PHE A 7 -6.58 -2.83 -7.82
CA PHE A 7 -6.60 -2.07 -9.08
C PHE A 7 -7.77 -2.43 -10.02
N ASP A 8 -8.62 -3.39 -9.65
CA ASP A 8 -9.75 -3.88 -10.47
C ASP A 8 -10.88 -2.88 -10.59
N SER A 9 -10.88 -1.82 -9.76
CA SER A 9 -11.88 -0.75 -9.88
C SER A 9 -11.61 0.20 -11.07
N HIS A 10 -10.47 0.00 -11.75
CA HIS A 10 -10.01 0.81 -12.86
C HIS A 10 -9.98 0.01 -14.18
N GLY A 11 -10.13 0.73 -15.30
CA GLY A 11 -9.78 0.19 -16.61
C GLY A 11 -8.27 0.27 -16.87
N PRO A 12 -7.77 -0.36 -17.95
CA PRO A 12 -6.39 -0.16 -18.39
C PRO A 12 -6.13 1.31 -18.67
N ASP A 13 -5.03 1.84 -18.12
CA ASP A 13 -4.68 3.26 -18.27
C ASP A 13 -3.16 3.45 -18.17
N VAL A 14 -2.67 4.58 -18.67
CA VAL A 14 -1.27 4.99 -18.61
C VAL A 14 -1.15 6.31 -17.87
N PHE A 15 -0.16 6.40 -17.00
CA PHE A 15 0.02 7.52 -16.09
C PHE A 15 1.34 8.22 -16.35
N ALA A 16 1.28 9.55 -16.31
CA ALA A 16 2.44 10.40 -16.22
C ALA A 16 2.86 10.65 -14.76
N GLY A 17 4.07 11.16 -14.58
CA GLY A 17 4.52 11.66 -13.29
C GLY A 17 3.57 12.68 -12.68
N GLY A 18 3.10 12.41 -11.46
CA GLY A 18 2.21 13.28 -10.69
C GLY A 18 0.73 12.98 -10.87
N ASP A 19 0.34 12.11 -11.81
CA ASP A 19 -1.04 11.66 -11.95
C ASP A 19 -1.49 10.92 -10.68
N THR A 20 -2.78 11.04 -10.37
CA THR A 20 -3.37 10.42 -9.19
C THR A 20 -4.64 9.68 -9.53
N PHE A 21 -4.89 8.59 -8.81
CA PHE A 21 -6.12 7.81 -8.86
C PHE A 21 -6.43 7.29 -7.46
N THR A 22 -7.66 6.84 -7.23
CA THR A 22 -8.13 6.44 -5.90
C THR A 22 -8.84 5.11 -5.93
N GLU A 23 -8.53 4.24 -4.97
CA GLU A 23 -9.21 2.96 -4.76
C GLU A 23 -9.27 2.63 -3.27
N ALA A 24 -10.34 1.97 -2.82
CA ALA A 24 -10.49 1.46 -1.45
C ALA A 24 -10.24 2.48 -0.32
N GLY A 25 -10.43 3.79 -0.56
CA GLY A 25 -10.15 4.84 0.42
C GLY A 25 -8.67 5.26 0.50
N TYR A 26 -7.89 4.91 -0.51
CA TYR A 26 -6.50 5.29 -0.68
C TYR A 26 -6.34 6.10 -1.97
N THR A 27 -5.48 7.11 -1.90
CA THR A 27 -5.01 7.86 -3.06
C THR A 27 -3.64 7.33 -3.44
N MET A 28 -3.50 7.00 -4.72
CA MET A 28 -2.26 6.60 -5.34
C MET A 28 -1.75 7.73 -6.22
N GLN A 29 -0.49 8.09 -6.04
CA GLN A 29 0.20 9.09 -6.86
C GLN A 29 1.36 8.43 -7.60
N VAL A 30 1.34 8.54 -8.92
CA VAL A 30 2.40 8.02 -9.78
C VAL A 30 3.61 8.95 -9.72
N LEU A 31 4.79 8.36 -9.56
CA LEU A 31 6.07 9.07 -9.48
C LEU A 31 6.86 8.74 -10.75
N ASP A 32 7.30 9.75 -11.52
CA ASP A 32 8.11 9.53 -12.76
C ASP A 32 9.51 9.00 -12.44
N THR A 33 10.15 9.63 -11.47
CA THR A 33 11.33 9.09 -10.81
C THR A 33 11.22 9.41 -9.33
N VAL A 34 11.73 8.53 -8.48
CA VAL A 34 11.78 8.79 -7.02
C VAL A 34 12.69 10.00 -6.70
N ALA A 35 13.49 10.46 -7.67
CA ALA A 35 14.43 11.58 -7.59
C ALA A 35 13.89 12.94 -8.14
N GLY A 36 12.78 12.96 -8.89
CA GLY A 36 12.05 14.18 -9.25
C GLY A 36 12.13 14.69 -10.71
N SER A 37 11.03 15.36 -11.09
CA SER A 37 10.65 16.11 -12.30
C SER A 37 10.76 15.44 -13.68
N GLY A 38 9.62 14.91 -14.14
CA GLY A 38 9.27 14.68 -15.53
C GLY A 38 7.77 14.40 -15.65
N GLY A 39 7.19 14.64 -16.83
CA GLY A 39 5.81 14.25 -17.19
C GLY A 39 5.81 13.03 -18.11
N GLY A 40 6.80 12.15 -17.96
CA GLY A 40 6.98 10.96 -18.78
C GLY A 40 6.07 9.82 -18.33
N PHE A 41 6.00 8.77 -19.15
CA PHE A 41 5.28 7.54 -18.83
C PHE A 41 5.92 6.87 -17.61
N ALA A 42 5.19 6.84 -16.49
CA ALA A 42 5.73 6.51 -15.17
C ALA A 42 5.01 5.32 -14.52
N GLY A 43 3.78 5.05 -14.96
CA GLY A 43 3.05 3.89 -14.52
C GLY A 43 1.91 3.53 -15.46
N ALA A 44 1.34 2.35 -15.26
CA ALA A 44 0.15 1.89 -15.96
C ALA A 44 -0.69 0.99 -15.07
N ILE A 45 -1.99 0.93 -15.34
CA ILE A 45 -2.84 -0.18 -14.89
C ILE A 45 -2.97 -1.13 -16.07
N VAL A 46 -2.60 -2.39 -15.84
CA VAL A 46 -2.48 -3.41 -16.88
C VAL A 46 -3.55 -4.47 -16.68
N ASN A 47 -4.21 -4.83 -17.78
CA ASN A 47 -5.07 -5.99 -17.84
C ASN A 47 -4.30 -7.20 -18.39
N PRO A 48 -4.01 -8.23 -17.59
CA PRO A 48 -3.30 -9.42 -18.07
C PRO A 48 -4.09 -10.21 -19.13
N ALA A 49 -5.41 -10.03 -19.20
CA ALA A 49 -6.25 -10.66 -20.23
C ALA A 49 -6.17 -9.95 -21.59
N ASP A 50 -5.65 -8.72 -21.63
CA ASP A 50 -5.45 -7.98 -22.87
C ASP A 50 -4.00 -8.14 -23.38
N PRO A 51 -3.78 -8.89 -24.48
CA PRO A 51 -2.44 -9.11 -25.03
C PRO A 51 -1.77 -7.81 -25.52
N THR A 52 -2.51 -6.72 -25.70
CA THR A 52 -1.95 -5.42 -26.10
C THR A 52 -1.44 -4.59 -24.93
N SER A 53 -1.86 -4.87 -23.69
CA SER A 53 -1.40 -4.13 -22.51
C SER A 53 0.07 -4.42 -22.16
N CYS A 54 0.63 -5.49 -22.73
CA CYS A 54 2.00 -5.97 -22.48
C CYS A 54 2.95 -5.77 -23.67
N THR A 55 2.66 -4.80 -24.55
CA THR A 55 3.52 -4.50 -25.70
C THR A 55 4.70 -3.60 -25.37
N VAL A 56 4.64 -2.86 -24.25
CA VAL A 56 5.66 -1.91 -23.80
C VAL A 56 6.68 -2.52 -22.83
N ALA A 57 6.32 -3.59 -22.14
CA ALA A 57 7.18 -4.36 -21.25
C ALA A 57 6.73 -5.83 -21.24
N ALA A 58 7.64 -6.74 -20.93
CA ALA A 58 7.29 -8.14 -20.67
C ALA A 58 6.61 -8.25 -19.31
N CYS A 59 5.26 -8.18 -19.34
CA CYS A 59 4.44 -8.27 -18.15
C CYS A 59 4.69 -9.57 -17.37
N PRO A 60 4.68 -9.49 -16.03
CA PRO A 60 4.68 -10.66 -15.21
C PRO A 60 3.37 -11.45 -15.34
N VAL A 61 3.44 -12.75 -15.09
CA VAL A 61 2.32 -13.70 -15.18
C VAL A 61 1.99 -14.27 -13.81
N GLY A 62 0.88 -15.03 -13.75
CA GLY A 62 0.41 -15.63 -12.50
C GLY A 62 -0.65 -14.80 -11.78
N ASN A 63 -1.05 -13.66 -12.36
CA ASN A 63 -2.19 -12.88 -11.93
C ASN A 63 -3.29 -12.85 -13.02
N SER A 64 -4.55 -12.83 -12.59
CA SER A 64 -5.73 -12.73 -13.46
C SER A 64 -6.54 -11.44 -13.26
N SER A 65 -6.24 -10.66 -12.22
CA SER A 65 -6.80 -9.32 -11.97
C SER A 65 -5.96 -8.22 -12.62
N MET A 66 -6.51 -7.00 -12.64
CA MET A 66 -5.72 -5.80 -12.95
C MET A 66 -4.54 -5.68 -11.98
N PHE A 67 -3.46 -5.03 -12.41
CA PHE A 67 -2.35 -4.72 -11.52
C PHE A 67 -1.69 -3.40 -11.91
N TYR A 68 -0.97 -2.80 -10.97
CA TYR A 68 -0.18 -1.61 -11.25
C TYR A 68 1.21 -1.99 -11.74
N LEU A 69 1.66 -1.32 -12.80
CA LEU A 69 2.97 -1.43 -13.39
C LEU A 69 3.72 -0.11 -13.21
N GLY A 70 4.81 -0.10 -12.44
CA GLY A 70 5.73 1.03 -12.35
C GLY A 70 6.72 1.00 -13.52
N MET A 71 6.80 2.12 -14.24
CA MET A 71 7.53 2.24 -15.51
C MET A 71 8.64 3.28 -15.43
N ASN A 72 9.69 3.11 -16.24
CA ASN A 72 10.77 4.09 -16.42
C ASN A 72 11.42 4.61 -15.11
N ASP A 73 11.77 3.70 -14.18
CA ASP A 73 12.28 4.03 -12.84
C ASP A 73 11.27 4.71 -11.91
N GLY A 74 10.01 4.78 -12.34
CA GLY A 74 8.91 5.35 -11.60
C GLY A 74 8.55 4.57 -10.35
N GLY A 75 7.65 5.16 -9.58
CA GLY A 75 7.17 4.62 -8.32
C GLY A 75 5.69 4.90 -8.11
N LEU A 76 5.16 4.37 -7.02
CA LEU A 76 3.80 4.62 -6.59
C LEU A 76 3.81 5.05 -5.12
N SER A 77 3.30 6.25 -4.85
CA SER A 77 2.98 6.66 -3.50
C SER A 77 1.54 6.30 -3.17
N ILE A 78 1.30 5.76 -1.98
CA ILE A 78 -0.01 5.35 -1.47
C ILE A 78 -0.22 6.06 -0.13
N HIS A 79 -1.32 6.78 0.02
CA HIS A 79 -1.74 7.37 1.29
C HIS A 79 -3.27 7.28 1.43
N ARG A 80 -3.79 7.37 2.66
CA ARG A 80 -5.25 7.37 2.85
C ARG A 80 -5.87 8.67 2.36
N THR A 81 -7.05 8.60 1.75
CA THR A 81 -7.81 9.78 1.28
C THR A 81 -8.23 10.70 2.42
N ASP A 82 -8.38 10.16 3.63
CA ASP A 82 -8.74 10.91 4.85
C ASP A 82 -7.52 11.44 5.64
N ALA A 83 -6.31 11.23 5.11
CA ALA A 83 -5.03 11.57 5.75
C ALA A 83 -4.76 10.88 7.10
N SER A 84 -5.58 9.90 7.51
CA SER A 84 -5.31 9.10 8.72
C SER A 84 -4.18 8.10 8.47
N ALA A 85 -3.66 7.52 9.55
CA ALA A 85 -2.61 6.51 9.46
C ALA A 85 -3.16 5.15 9.01
N PHE A 86 -2.30 4.35 8.38
CA PHE A 86 -2.58 2.97 7.98
C PHE A 86 -1.39 2.06 8.21
N SER A 87 -1.62 0.75 8.19
CA SER A 87 -0.58 -0.28 8.18
C SER A 87 -0.70 -1.13 6.92
N VAL A 88 0.40 -1.76 6.53
CA VAL A 88 0.50 -2.61 5.35
C VAL A 88 0.96 -4.00 5.79
N HIS A 89 0.25 -5.03 5.38
CA HIS A 89 0.45 -6.41 5.85
C HIS A 89 1.10 -7.32 4.82
N GLY A 90 0.98 -6.96 3.55
CA GLY A 90 1.59 -7.69 2.44
C GLY A 90 1.15 -7.12 1.10
N LEU A 91 1.81 -7.57 0.04
CA LEU A 91 1.46 -7.28 -1.34
C LEU A 91 1.99 -8.37 -2.26
N ASP A 92 1.44 -8.43 -3.45
CA ASP A 92 1.97 -9.23 -4.54
C ASP A 92 2.87 -8.34 -5.40
N TYR A 93 4.00 -8.87 -5.84
CA TYR A 93 4.97 -8.12 -6.63
C TYR A 93 5.70 -9.00 -7.63
N ALA A 94 6.18 -8.39 -8.69
CA ALA A 94 7.01 -9.04 -9.69
C ALA A 94 7.97 -8.05 -10.36
N PHE A 95 9.03 -8.59 -10.95
CA PHE A 95 9.81 -7.83 -11.92
C PHE A 95 9.03 -7.72 -13.22
N ALA A 96 8.93 -6.50 -13.76
CA ALA A 96 8.44 -6.26 -15.10
C ALA A 96 9.64 -6.02 -16.00
N ALA A 97 9.94 -6.98 -16.87
CA ALA A 97 11.14 -6.85 -17.68
C ALA A 97 10.93 -5.80 -18.80
N PRO A 98 11.88 -4.88 -19.03
CA PRO A 98 11.79 -3.91 -20.13
C PRO A 98 11.58 -4.57 -21.50
N VAL A 99 12.14 -5.77 -21.65
CA VAL A 99 12.07 -6.58 -22.86
C VAL A 99 11.92 -8.05 -22.51
N GLY A 100 11.28 -8.82 -23.38
CA GLY A 100 11.20 -10.28 -23.25
C GLY A 100 12.51 -10.99 -23.58
N GLY A 101 12.62 -12.27 -23.19
CA GLY A 101 13.76 -13.13 -23.54
C GLY A 101 15.02 -12.89 -22.71
N LEU A 102 14.92 -12.15 -21.60
CA LEU A 102 16.04 -11.97 -20.67
C LEU A 102 16.40 -13.29 -19.97
N PRO A 103 17.69 -13.53 -19.67
CA PRO A 103 18.13 -14.64 -18.82
C PRO A 103 17.36 -14.72 -17.49
N ASN A 104 17.15 -15.93 -16.99
CA ASN A 104 16.51 -16.13 -15.69
C ASN A 104 17.50 -15.84 -14.53
N VAL A 105 17.69 -14.56 -14.26
CA VAL A 105 18.49 -14.05 -13.13
C VAL A 105 17.71 -12.99 -12.38
N ASN A 106 18.14 -12.71 -11.15
CA ASN A 106 17.60 -11.59 -10.39
C ASN A 106 18.24 -10.28 -10.88
N TYR A 107 17.42 -9.38 -11.40
CA TYR A 107 17.86 -8.08 -11.95
C TYR A 107 17.82 -6.95 -10.92
N GLY A 108 17.16 -7.12 -9.78
CA GLY A 108 16.96 -6.02 -8.85
C GLY A 108 16.04 -6.32 -7.68
N GLN A 109 15.58 -5.26 -7.03
CA GLN A 109 14.77 -5.34 -5.83
C GLN A 109 13.57 -4.40 -5.90
N LEU A 110 12.46 -4.84 -5.31
CA LEU A 110 11.39 -3.96 -4.89
C LEU A 110 11.83 -3.22 -3.63
N VAL A 111 11.63 -1.91 -3.60
CA VAL A 111 11.95 -1.03 -2.49
C VAL A 111 10.65 -0.46 -1.94
N LEU A 112 10.40 -0.71 -0.65
CA LEU A 112 9.26 -0.16 0.08
C LEU A 112 9.75 0.84 1.10
N THR A 113 9.36 2.10 0.95
CA THR A 113 9.68 3.17 1.90
C THR A 113 8.40 3.71 2.51
N GLY A 114 8.16 3.43 3.78
CA GLY A 114 7.02 3.95 4.53
C GLY A 114 7.41 5.19 5.33
N LYS A 115 6.65 6.27 5.21
CA LYS A 115 6.73 7.42 6.12
C LYS A 115 5.81 7.16 7.32
N LEU A 116 6.36 7.28 8.53
CA LEU A 116 5.60 7.07 9.76
C LEU A 116 4.80 8.34 10.09
N ALA A 117 3.58 8.17 10.58
CA ALA A 117 2.71 9.27 11.01
C ALA A 117 3.32 10.11 12.15
N GLY A 118 4.18 9.51 12.98
CA GLY A 118 4.95 10.19 14.02
C GLY A 118 6.25 10.84 13.53
N GLY A 119 6.54 10.79 12.22
CA GLY A 119 7.81 11.19 11.64
C GLY A 119 8.81 10.03 11.54
N GLY A 120 9.78 10.18 10.64
CA GLY A 120 10.75 9.13 10.30
C GLY A 120 10.27 8.20 9.18
N THR A 121 11.13 7.27 8.79
CA THR A 121 10.89 6.33 7.70
C THR A 121 11.27 4.92 8.09
N VAL A 122 10.50 3.94 7.61
CA VAL A 122 10.85 2.52 7.63
C VAL A 122 11.08 2.07 6.19
N ASN A 123 12.11 1.26 5.97
CA ASN A 123 12.45 0.77 4.64
C ASN A 123 12.53 -0.75 4.64
N SER A 124 12.09 -1.40 3.56
CA SER A 124 12.35 -2.82 3.29
C SER A 124 12.63 -3.02 1.82
N VAL A 125 13.48 -4.00 1.53
CA VAL A 125 13.87 -4.35 0.17
C VAL A 125 13.65 -5.84 -0.04
N PHE A 126 13.16 -6.20 -1.23
CA PHE A 126 12.84 -7.58 -1.58
C PHE A 126 13.37 -7.89 -2.98
N ASP A 127 14.17 -8.95 -3.08
CA ASP A 127 14.61 -9.51 -4.35
C ASP A 127 13.40 -9.88 -5.22
N PHE A 128 13.43 -9.52 -6.51
CA PHE A 128 12.33 -9.88 -7.38
C PHE A 128 12.22 -11.40 -7.58
N PRO A 129 10.99 -11.95 -7.67
CA PRO A 129 10.78 -13.33 -8.05
C PRO A 129 11.37 -13.64 -9.43
N LEU A 130 11.88 -14.85 -9.59
CA LEU A 130 12.49 -15.34 -10.83
C LEU A 130 11.45 -15.76 -11.87
N GLN A 131 11.92 -16.09 -13.08
CA GLN A 131 11.05 -16.57 -14.15
C GLN A 131 10.57 -18.01 -13.91
N ASN A 132 9.39 -18.32 -14.43
CA ASN A 132 8.88 -19.69 -14.53
C ASN A 132 9.56 -20.47 -15.70
N ALA A 133 9.16 -21.73 -15.88
CA ALA A 133 9.68 -22.59 -16.95
C ALA A 133 9.41 -22.08 -18.38
N ALA A 134 8.44 -21.18 -18.56
CA ALA A 134 8.13 -20.53 -19.83
C ALA A 134 8.94 -19.24 -20.05
N GLY A 135 9.85 -18.88 -19.14
CA GLY A 135 10.68 -17.67 -19.24
C GLY A 135 9.94 -16.37 -18.90
N SER A 136 8.78 -16.45 -18.23
CA SER A 136 8.02 -15.28 -17.79
C SER A 136 8.24 -15.03 -16.31
N TYR A 137 8.46 -13.78 -15.91
CA TYR A 137 8.49 -13.38 -14.50
C TYR A 137 7.13 -13.63 -13.85
N VAL A 138 7.13 -14.08 -12.61
CA VAL A 138 5.90 -14.42 -11.88
C VAL A 138 5.68 -13.50 -10.70
N PHE A 139 4.43 -13.26 -10.36
CA PHE A 139 4.10 -12.64 -9.08
C PHE A 139 4.52 -13.53 -7.91
N GLY A 140 5.23 -12.92 -6.96
CA GLY A 140 5.50 -13.46 -5.64
C GLY A 140 4.71 -12.68 -4.60
N VAL A 141 4.51 -13.30 -3.44
CA VAL A 141 3.80 -12.68 -2.31
C VAL A 141 4.84 -12.31 -1.25
N VAL A 142 4.80 -11.07 -0.76
CA VAL A 142 5.63 -10.65 0.37
C VAL A 142 4.77 -10.37 1.61
N PRO A 143 4.97 -11.09 2.72
CA PRO A 143 4.40 -10.71 4.00
C PRO A 143 5.19 -9.54 4.60
N LEU A 144 4.51 -8.46 4.95
CA LEU A 144 5.09 -7.24 5.52
C LEU A 144 4.75 -7.06 7.00
N SER A 145 4.20 -8.09 7.65
CA SER A 145 3.73 -8.03 9.04
C SER A 145 4.80 -7.62 10.06
N THR A 146 6.07 -7.95 9.82
CA THR A 146 7.18 -7.64 10.73
C THR A 146 7.73 -6.23 10.57
N ALA A 147 7.79 -5.70 9.33
CA ALA A 147 8.35 -4.37 9.05
C ALA A 147 7.29 -3.26 9.01
N PHE A 148 6.10 -3.57 8.49
CA PHE A 148 5.01 -2.59 8.27
C PHE A 148 3.70 -2.94 8.99
N GLY A 149 3.49 -4.19 9.39
CA GLY A 149 2.22 -4.64 10.00
C GLY A 149 1.86 -3.96 11.33
N HIS A 150 2.84 -3.37 12.01
CA HIS A 150 2.66 -2.56 13.22
C HIS A 150 3.05 -1.09 13.03
N ALA A 151 3.45 -0.71 11.82
CA ALA A 151 3.84 0.66 11.52
C ALA A 151 2.60 1.49 11.22
N ASN A 152 2.50 2.66 11.87
CA ASN A 152 1.49 3.65 11.55
C ASN A 152 2.03 4.55 10.45
N LEU A 153 1.75 4.19 9.20
CA LEU A 153 2.20 4.91 8.02
C LEU A 153 1.27 6.07 7.71
N SER A 154 1.84 7.22 7.33
CA SER A 154 1.12 8.28 6.62
C SER A 154 1.21 8.11 5.10
N GLU A 155 2.26 7.46 4.61
CA GLU A 155 2.52 7.23 3.19
C GLU A 155 3.35 5.94 3.02
N LEU A 156 3.06 5.17 1.98
CA LEU A 156 3.92 4.09 1.47
C LEU A 156 4.36 4.45 0.07
N THR A 157 5.67 4.53 -0.17
CA THR A 157 6.26 4.62 -1.50
C THR A 157 6.77 3.25 -1.91
N VAL A 158 6.32 2.79 -3.07
CA VAL A 158 6.79 1.59 -3.75
C VAL A 158 7.64 2.02 -4.95
N SER A 159 8.84 1.49 -5.06
CA SER A 159 9.70 1.67 -6.22
C SER A 159 10.53 0.41 -6.48
N ALA A 160 11.34 0.44 -7.53
CA ALA A 160 12.27 -0.62 -7.85
C ALA A 160 13.68 -0.08 -8.02
N CYS A 161 14.68 -0.92 -7.81
CA CYS A 161 16.06 -0.64 -8.19
C CYS A 161 16.64 -1.84 -8.93
N LEU A 162 17.66 -1.60 -9.77
CA LEU A 162 18.38 -2.66 -10.48
C LEU A 162 19.77 -2.87 -9.90
N PHE A 163 20.27 -4.10 -9.94
CA PHE A 163 21.63 -4.39 -9.53
C PHE A 163 22.64 -3.84 -10.54
N ASP A 164 23.66 -3.14 -10.05
CA ASP A 164 24.71 -2.52 -10.87
C ASP A 164 25.88 -3.46 -11.22
N GLY A 165 25.81 -4.73 -10.79
CA GLY A 165 26.88 -5.72 -10.94
C GLY A 165 28.07 -5.54 -9.98
N HIS A 166 28.06 -4.51 -9.15
CA HIS A 166 29.09 -4.18 -8.15
C HIS A 166 28.57 -4.34 -6.70
N GLY A 167 27.38 -4.94 -6.54
CA GLY A 167 26.73 -5.15 -5.26
C GLY A 167 25.82 -4.01 -4.81
N GLY A 168 25.64 -2.98 -5.64
CA GLY A 168 24.68 -1.89 -5.40
C GLY A 168 23.33 -2.16 -6.07
N CYS A 169 22.27 -1.59 -5.52
CA CYS A 169 20.95 -1.51 -6.16
C CYS A 169 20.65 -0.04 -6.45
N VAL A 170 20.48 0.32 -7.72
CA VAL A 170 20.41 1.70 -8.19
C VAL A 170 19.03 2.05 -8.73
N ASN A 171 18.54 3.23 -8.34
CA ASN A 171 17.39 3.92 -8.94
C ASN A 171 17.70 5.43 -8.89
N PRO A 172 17.59 6.17 -10.02
CA PRO A 172 17.16 5.71 -11.34
C PRO A 172 18.18 4.76 -12.01
N ALA A 173 17.68 3.83 -12.83
CA ALA A 173 18.45 2.81 -13.55
C ALA A 173 18.37 3.00 -15.08
N GLY A 174 18.15 4.23 -15.53
CA GLY A 174 18.08 4.58 -16.95
C GLY A 174 16.78 4.13 -17.60
N ASN A 175 15.67 4.32 -16.92
CA ASN A 175 14.30 3.95 -17.29
C ASN A 175 14.07 2.43 -17.35
N GLN A 176 14.78 1.65 -16.54
CA GLN A 176 14.75 0.19 -16.59
C GLN A 176 14.27 -0.45 -15.30
N ALA A 177 14.24 0.27 -14.18
CA ALA A 177 13.74 -0.23 -12.90
C ALA A 177 12.21 -0.26 -12.91
N GLN A 178 11.68 -1.31 -13.53
CA GLN A 178 10.25 -1.56 -13.70
C GLN A 178 9.79 -2.65 -12.74
N PHE A 179 8.57 -2.52 -12.24
CA PHE A 179 7.98 -3.48 -11.32
C PHE A 179 6.48 -3.57 -11.52
N ALA A 180 5.90 -4.69 -11.08
CA ALA A 180 4.46 -4.80 -10.93
C ALA A 180 4.10 -5.03 -9.47
N ILE A 181 2.97 -4.49 -9.04
CA ILE A 181 2.35 -4.81 -7.75
C ILE A 181 0.86 -5.07 -7.91
N ASP A 182 0.33 -5.94 -7.06
CA ASP A 182 -1.10 -6.18 -6.88
C ASP A 182 -1.41 -6.53 -5.41
N ASN A 183 -2.69 -6.62 -5.06
CA ASN A 183 -3.21 -7.14 -3.80
C ASN A 183 -2.54 -6.51 -2.56
N VAL A 184 -2.44 -5.18 -2.53
CA VAL A 184 -1.83 -4.47 -1.39
C VAL A 184 -2.78 -4.54 -0.19
N ASN A 185 -2.44 -5.37 0.79
CA ASN A 185 -3.23 -5.60 1.99
C ASN A 185 -2.93 -4.50 3.02
N VAL A 186 -3.94 -3.70 3.33
CA VAL A 186 -3.85 -2.51 4.17
C VAL A 186 -4.89 -2.54 5.28
N SER A 187 -4.63 -1.82 6.37
CA SER A 187 -5.63 -1.64 7.43
C SER A 187 -5.59 -0.23 7.97
N ALA A 188 -6.76 0.37 8.17
CA ALA A 188 -6.89 1.64 8.86
C ALA A 188 -6.42 1.51 10.32
N VAL A 189 -5.60 2.47 10.78
CA VAL A 189 -5.21 2.57 12.19
C VAL A 189 -6.09 3.63 12.84
N PRO A 190 -6.96 3.27 13.80
CA PRO A 190 -7.79 4.25 14.50
C PRO A 190 -6.91 5.27 15.22
N GLU A 191 -7.21 6.56 15.02
CA GLU A 191 -6.46 7.63 15.67
C GLU A 191 -6.56 7.52 17.21
N PRO A 192 -5.51 7.85 17.96
CA PRO A 192 -5.54 7.82 19.43
C PRO A 192 -6.68 8.66 20.03
N SER A 193 -7.07 9.74 19.36
CA SER A 193 -8.18 10.61 19.74
C SER A 193 -9.54 9.89 19.67
N ALA A 194 -9.72 8.93 18.76
CA ALA A 194 -10.96 8.16 18.64
C ALA A 194 -11.19 7.31 19.89
N TYR A 195 -10.14 6.71 20.45
CA TYR A 195 -10.22 6.00 21.73
C TYR A 195 -10.46 6.96 22.90
N ALA A 196 -9.81 8.12 22.89
CA ALA A 196 -10.04 9.14 23.92
C ALA A 196 -11.52 9.60 23.92
N MET A 197 -12.09 9.87 22.75
CA MET A 197 -13.49 10.28 22.60
C MET A 197 -14.47 9.16 22.93
N LEU A 198 -14.16 7.92 22.57
CA LEU A 198 -14.94 6.75 22.97
C LEU A 198 -14.94 6.58 24.50
N MET A 199 -13.77 6.66 25.13
CA MET A 199 -13.63 6.57 26.59
C MET A 199 -14.32 7.75 27.30
N LEU A 200 -14.23 8.95 26.74
CA LEU A 200 -14.95 10.12 27.25
C LEU A 200 -16.47 9.95 27.13
N GLY A 201 -16.95 9.42 26.00
CA GLY A 201 -18.35 9.10 25.78
C GLY A 201 -18.87 8.06 26.79
N LEU A 202 -18.13 6.96 26.96
CA LEU A 202 -18.44 5.91 27.94
C LEU A 202 -18.38 6.44 29.38
N GLY A 203 -17.40 7.29 29.70
CA GLY A 203 -17.29 7.96 30.99
C GLY A 203 -18.48 8.88 31.28
N GLY A 204 -18.95 9.62 30.29
CA GLY A 204 -20.15 10.45 30.37
C GLY A 204 -21.42 9.64 30.65
N VAL A 205 -21.60 8.52 29.94
CA VAL A 205 -22.74 7.60 30.16
C VAL A 205 -22.69 7.00 31.56
N ALA A 206 -21.53 6.52 32.02
CA ALA A 206 -21.37 5.97 33.36
C ALA A 206 -21.67 7.00 34.46
N PHE A 207 -21.22 8.25 34.28
CA PHE A 207 -21.49 9.34 35.21
C PHE A 207 -23.00 9.68 35.26
N ALA A 208 -23.66 9.75 34.11
CA ALA A 208 -25.10 9.99 34.04
C ALA A 208 -25.91 8.86 34.70
N ALA A 209 -25.53 7.60 34.47
CA ALA A 209 -26.16 6.44 35.11
C ALA A 209 -26.01 6.49 36.65
N ARG A 210 -24.84 6.86 37.16
CA ARG A 210 -24.61 7.02 38.61
C ARG A 210 -25.48 8.12 39.23
N ARG A 211 -25.71 9.23 38.51
CA ARG A 211 -26.60 10.30 39.00
C ARG A 211 -28.05 9.83 39.10
N ARG A 212 -28.53 9.05 38.11
CA ARG A 212 -29.91 8.52 38.12
C ARG A 212 -30.12 7.52 39.25
N ALA A 213 -29.18 6.60 39.47
CA ALA A 213 -29.27 5.61 40.56
C ALA A 213 -29.40 6.27 41.95
N ARG A 214 -28.71 7.40 42.18
CA ARG A 214 -28.80 8.16 43.44
C ARG A 214 -30.15 8.86 43.64
N GLN A 215 -30.85 9.22 42.57
CA GLN A 215 -32.17 9.86 42.66
C GLN A 215 -33.29 8.85 42.97
N THR A 216 -33.17 7.61 42.49
CA THR A 216 -34.12 6.52 42.79
C THR A 216 -33.96 5.92 44.20
N GLY A 217 -32.79 6.05 44.84
CA GLY A 217 -32.57 5.54 46.21
C GLY A 217 -33.18 6.39 47.33
N ALA A 218 -33.68 7.59 47.04
CA ALA A 218 -34.20 8.53 48.05
C ALA A 218 -35.71 8.40 48.32
N ALA A 219 -36.42 7.47 47.66
CA ALA A 219 -37.89 7.41 47.71
C ALA A 219 -38.49 6.27 48.58
N THR A 220 -37.70 5.51 49.35
CA THR A 220 -38.21 4.36 50.14
C THR A 220 -37.87 4.43 51.64
N THR A 221 -38.20 5.54 52.31
CA THR A 221 -38.35 5.55 53.77
C THR A 221 -39.63 6.27 54.16
N LEU A 222 -40.76 5.55 54.09
CA LEU A 222 -41.98 5.91 54.80
C LEU A 222 -41.94 5.22 56.17
N PRO A 223 -41.92 5.95 57.30
CA PRO A 223 -42.02 5.33 58.63
C PRO A 223 -43.45 4.88 58.87
N ALA A 224 -43.67 3.59 59.11
CA ALA A 224 -44.92 3.09 59.65
C ALA A 224 -44.95 3.40 61.16
N GLN A 225 -45.85 4.30 61.57
CA GLN A 225 -46.29 4.42 62.96
C GLN A 225 -47.57 3.60 63.16
N ALA A 226 -47.54 2.73 64.18
CA ALA A 226 -48.61 2.37 65.13
C ALA A 226 -48.36 0.96 65.68
#